data_AF-A0A3L5TSK8-F1
#
_entry.id   AF-A0A3L5TSK8-F1
#
_cell.length_a   1.000
_cell.length_b   1.000
_cell.length_c   1.000
_cell.angle_alpha   90.00
_cell.angle_beta   90.00
_cell.angle_gamma   90.00
#
_symmetry.space_group_name_H-M   'P 1'
#
loop_
_entity.id
_entity.type
_entity.pdbx_description
1 polymer ?
#
loop_
_entity_poly.entity_id
_entity_poly.type
_entity_poly.pdbx_seq_one_letter_code
_entity_poly.pdbx_strand_id
1 'polypeptide(L)'
;LPDLYPLFFNNLQDNIASVRQGAALALANVVQAYGQSSMETITNKVKEGLEGVEKQPASSEKYSALDKGPGAYGVVKMLRDNDMDLHTDKQMYSCGSLAPKMGRGGGCMDHKFKKPSEPWELTDGCIHLIAELSNNPSLSPLVGQTLPAVAKAVSFQHYPQHVVLLETLCKQLPNIAKGIGKRHFKPHLELFFDSIFYSMIHGSIDCQSVYSSIIEQRKSSRLLLLEL
;
A
#
# COMPACT_ATOMS: atom_id res chain seq x y z
N LEU A 1 -20.61 -15.54 -4.87
CA LEU A 1 -19.57 -14.52 -5.13
C LEU A 1 -20.06 -13.10 -4.92
N PRO A 2 -21.20 -12.66 -5.49
CA PRO A 2 -21.72 -11.31 -5.27
C PRO A 2 -21.80 -10.90 -3.79
N ASP A 3 -22.27 -11.80 -2.93
CA ASP A 3 -22.39 -11.55 -1.48
C ASP A 3 -21.04 -11.56 -0.74
N LEU A 4 -19.99 -12.12 -1.33
CA LEU A 4 -18.65 -12.20 -0.74
C LEU A 4 -17.76 -11.01 -1.12
N TYR A 5 -18.00 -10.38 -2.27
CA TYR A 5 -17.24 -9.21 -2.69
C TYR A 5 -17.24 -8.07 -1.66
N PRO A 6 -18.38 -7.69 -1.05
CA PRO A 6 -18.38 -6.68 0.00
C PRO A 6 -17.46 -7.02 1.16
N LEU A 7 -17.38 -8.29 1.56
CA LEU A 7 -16.50 -8.73 2.65
C LEU A 7 -15.03 -8.60 2.27
N PHE A 8 -14.65 -9.08 1.07
CA PHE A 8 -13.27 -8.94 0.60
C PHE A 8 -12.86 -7.50 0.38
N PHE A 9 -13.75 -6.67 -0.19
CA PHE A 9 -13.46 -5.26 -0.43
C PHE A 9 -13.40 -4.46 0.87
N ASN A 10 -14.24 -4.77 1.87
CA ASN A 10 -14.14 -4.16 3.20
C ASN A 10 -12.84 -4.52 3.91
N ASN A 11 -12.32 -5.73 3.70
CA ASN A 11 -11.02 -6.14 4.24
C ASN A 11 -9.85 -5.55 3.45
N LEU A 12 -10.03 -5.30 2.15
CA LEU A 12 -9.01 -4.70 1.28
C LEU A 12 -8.69 -3.25 1.69
N GLN A 13 -9.66 -2.55 2.27
CA GLN A 13 -9.54 -1.18 2.80
C GLN A 13 -9.52 -1.14 4.34
N ASP A 14 -9.20 -2.26 4.99
CA ASP A 14 -9.16 -2.31 6.45
C ASP A 14 -7.99 -1.49 6.99
N ASN A 15 -8.11 -0.95 8.20
CA ASN A 15 -7.03 -0.18 8.81
C ASN A 15 -5.83 -1.06 9.20
N ILE A 16 -6.04 -2.37 9.34
CA ILE A 16 -4.98 -3.34 9.64
C ILE A 16 -4.31 -3.82 8.33
N ALA A 17 -3.02 -3.52 8.18
CA ALA A 17 -2.24 -3.89 6.98
C ALA A 17 -2.28 -5.40 6.65
N SER A 18 -2.20 -6.28 7.64
CA SER A 18 -2.26 -7.74 7.41
C SER A 18 -3.63 -8.21 6.93
N VAL A 19 -4.72 -7.53 7.30
CA VAL A 19 -6.07 -7.81 6.79
C VAL A 19 -6.16 -7.42 5.32
N ARG A 20 -5.60 -6.26 4.94
CA ARG A 20 -5.50 -5.84 3.54
C ARG A 20 -4.72 -6.83 2.68
N GLN A 21 -3.57 -7.29 3.17
CA GLN A 21 -2.76 -8.32 2.51
C GLN A 21 -3.52 -9.65 2.33
N GLY A 22 -4.20 -10.11 3.38
CA GLY A 22 -5.02 -11.32 3.30
C GLY A 22 -6.18 -11.19 2.31
N ALA A 23 -6.81 -10.02 2.25
CA ALA A 23 -7.88 -9.73 1.29
C ALA A 23 -7.37 -9.71 -0.16
N ALA A 24 -6.21 -9.09 -0.39
CA ALA A 24 -5.54 -9.10 -1.69
C ALA A 24 -5.28 -10.53 -2.20
N LEU A 25 -4.71 -11.39 -1.36
CA LEU A 25 -4.48 -12.79 -1.68
C LEU A 25 -5.80 -13.54 -1.97
N ALA A 26 -6.82 -13.33 -1.15
CA ALA A 26 -8.13 -13.97 -1.34
C ALA A 26 -8.78 -13.56 -2.67
N LEU A 27 -8.71 -12.27 -3.04
CA LEU A 27 -9.23 -11.76 -4.31
C LEU A 27 -8.45 -12.30 -5.52
N ALA A 28 -7.13 -12.44 -5.41
CA ALA A 28 -6.33 -13.07 -6.46
C ALA A 28 -6.73 -14.55 -6.67
N ASN A 29 -6.98 -15.29 -5.57
CA ASN A 29 -7.50 -16.66 -5.65
C ASN A 29 -8.89 -16.73 -6.28
N VAL A 30 -9.75 -15.72 -6.05
CA VAL A 30 -11.05 -15.61 -6.73
C VAL A 30 -10.86 -15.43 -8.24
N VAL A 31 -9.94 -14.57 -8.68
CA VAL A 31 -9.63 -14.44 -10.12
C VAL A 31 -9.12 -15.75 -10.69
N GLN A 32 -8.25 -16.46 -9.97
CA GLN A 32 -7.71 -17.75 -10.40
C GLN A 32 -8.80 -18.81 -10.54
N ALA A 33 -9.78 -18.85 -9.63
CA ALA A 33 -10.84 -19.85 -9.62
C ALA A 33 -11.98 -19.56 -10.61
N TYR A 34 -12.33 -18.29 -10.83
CA TYR A 34 -13.54 -17.88 -11.54
C TYR A 34 -13.28 -17.08 -12.84
N GLY A 35 -12.03 -16.70 -13.10
CA GLY A 35 -11.59 -16.13 -14.37
C GLY A 35 -12.16 -14.74 -14.67
N GLN A 36 -12.59 -14.54 -15.93
CA GLN A 36 -12.85 -13.22 -16.51
C GLN A 36 -13.94 -12.41 -15.80
N SER A 37 -15.03 -13.05 -15.34
CA SER A 37 -16.16 -12.39 -14.69
C SER A 37 -15.76 -11.73 -13.37
N SER A 38 -14.90 -12.40 -12.60
CA SER A 38 -14.31 -11.84 -11.37
C SER A 38 -13.27 -10.78 -11.67
N MET A 39 -12.55 -10.90 -12.78
CA MET A 39 -11.49 -9.97 -13.13
C MET A 39 -12.01 -8.55 -13.40
N GLU A 40 -13.13 -8.41 -14.10
CA GLU A 40 -13.74 -7.10 -14.36
C GLU A 40 -14.13 -6.38 -13.07
N THR A 41 -14.82 -7.08 -12.17
CA THR A 41 -15.25 -6.56 -10.86
C THR A 41 -14.05 -6.10 -10.03
N ILE A 42 -12.98 -6.90 -10.02
CA ILE A 42 -11.77 -6.63 -9.25
C ILE A 42 -10.97 -5.47 -9.86
N THR A 43 -10.87 -5.41 -11.20
CA THR A 43 -10.17 -4.32 -11.90
C THR A 43 -10.85 -2.97 -11.66
N ASN A 44 -12.18 -2.95 -11.66
CA ASN A 44 -12.94 -1.75 -11.35
C ASN A 44 -12.67 -1.26 -9.91
N LYS A 45 -12.59 -2.18 -8.94
CA LYS A 45 -12.24 -1.83 -7.56
C LYS A 45 -10.80 -1.35 -7.41
N VAL A 46 -9.86 -1.95 -8.13
CA VAL A 46 -8.46 -1.48 -8.18
C VAL A 46 -8.38 -0.06 -8.72
N LYS A 47 -9.09 0.22 -9.81
CA LYS A 47 -9.14 1.57 -10.40
C LYS A 47 -9.73 2.59 -9.42
N GLU A 48 -10.84 2.25 -8.76
CA GLU A 48 -11.44 3.07 -7.71
C GLU A 48 -10.44 3.39 -6.59
N GLY A 49 -9.70 2.39 -6.11
CA GLY A 49 -8.70 2.56 -5.06
C GLY A 49 -7.50 3.41 -5.47
N LEU A 50 -6.99 3.24 -6.68
CA LEU A 50 -5.84 4.02 -7.19
C LEU A 50 -6.21 5.47 -7.48
N GLU A 51 -7.41 5.74 -7.99
CA GLU A 51 -7.89 7.11 -8.26
C GLU A 51 -8.39 7.81 -6.99
N GLY A 52 -8.85 7.04 -5.99
CA GLY A 52 -9.44 7.56 -4.76
C GLY A 52 -8.46 8.31 -3.85
N VAL A 53 -7.17 7.95 -3.86
CA VAL A 53 -6.16 8.55 -2.98
C VAL A 53 -5.97 10.06 -3.19
N GLU A 54 -6.27 10.55 -4.40
CA GLU A 54 -6.23 11.98 -4.72
C GLU A 54 -7.18 12.80 -3.82
N LYS A 55 -8.22 12.15 -3.26
CA LYS A 55 -9.23 12.74 -2.38
C LYS A 55 -8.91 12.59 -0.89
N GLN A 56 -7.74 12.05 -0.53
CA GLN A 56 -7.35 11.93 0.88
C GLN A 56 -7.25 13.34 1.50
N PRO A 57 -7.84 13.59 2.68
CA PRO A 57 -7.72 14.88 3.35
C PRO A 57 -6.26 15.19 3.71
N ALA A 58 -5.82 16.43 3.46
CA ALA A 58 -4.49 16.88 3.80
C ALA A 58 -4.32 17.09 5.31
N SER A 59 -3.20 16.67 5.90
CA SER A 59 -2.96 16.87 7.35
C SER A 59 -2.76 18.33 7.75
N SER A 60 -2.51 19.22 6.78
CA SER A 60 -2.35 20.66 7.01
C SER A 60 -3.61 21.31 7.60
N GLU A 61 -4.79 20.71 7.43
CA GLU A 61 -6.04 21.26 7.94
C GLU A 61 -6.20 21.06 9.46
N LYS A 62 -5.63 19.98 10.02
CA LYS A 62 -5.87 19.57 11.42
C LYS A 62 -5.25 20.51 12.47
N TYR A 63 -4.18 21.23 12.11
CA TYR A 63 -3.45 22.16 13.00
C TYR A 63 -3.32 23.58 12.44
N SER A 64 -4.06 23.90 11.36
CA SER A 64 -3.98 25.18 10.66
C SER A 64 -4.36 26.40 11.51
N ALA A 65 -5.12 26.19 12.59
CA ALA A 65 -5.56 27.22 13.53
C ALA A 65 -4.47 27.66 14.55
N LEU A 66 -3.30 27.03 14.56
CA LEU A 66 -2.22 27.38 15.49
C LEU A 66 -1.33 28.48 14.91
N ASP A 67 -1.12 29.53 15.72
CA ASP A 67 -0.38 30.73 15.34
C ASP A 67 1.10 30.39 15.02
N LYS A 68 1.60 30.88 13.88
CA LYS A 68 2.91 30.49 13.29
C LYS A 68 4.07 31.33 13.85
N GLY A 69 4.04 31.61 15.15
CA GLY A 69 5.08 32.38 15.85
C GLY A 69 6.35 31.58 16.15
N PRO A 70 7.50 32.24 16.39
CA PRO A 70 8.71 31.60 16.91
C PRO A 70 8.41 30.92 18.25
N GLY A 71 8.52 29.58 18.31
CA GLY A 71 8.13 28.75 19.48
C GLY A 71 6.97 27.79 19.21
N ALA A 72 6.23 27.97 18.11
CA ALA A 72 5.11 27.10 17.73
C ALA A 72 5.53 25.66 17.41
N TYR A 73 6.77 25.45 16.95
CA TYR A 73 7.28 24.11 16.61
C TYR A 73 7.27 23.13 17.81
N GLY A 74 7.56 23.62 19.03
CA GLY A 74 7.51 22.82 20.24
C GLY A 74 6.08 22.44 20.65
N VAL A 75 5.13 23.36 20.46
CA VAL A 75 3.71 23.17 20.77
C VAL A 75 3.03 22.25 19.75
N VAL A 76 3.32 22.42 18.46
CA VAL A 76 2.86 21.53 17.39
C VAL A 76 3.44 20.13 17.56
N LYS A 77 4.73 20.00 17.95
CA LYS A 77 5.32 18.71 18.29
C LYS A 77 4.60 18.07 19.47
N MET A 78 4.31 18.81 20.54
CA MET A 78 3.64 18.26 21.72
C MET A 78 2.18 17.88 21.44
N LEU A 79 1.45 18.64 20.63
CA LEU A 79 0.09 18.32 20.19
C LEU A 79 0.06 17.12 19.26
N ARG A 80 1.00 17.04 18.32
CA ARG A 80 1.19 15.90 17.42
C ARG A 80 1.60 14.64 18.18
N ASP A 81 2.55 14.74 19.11
CA ASP A 81 3.04 13.62 19.92
C ASP A 81 1.99 13.11 20.92
N ASN A 82 0.94 13.90 21.22
CA ASN A 82 -0.21 13.47 22.01
C ASN A 82 -1.49 13.32 21.16
N ASP A 83 -1.38 13.40 19.83
CA ASP A 83 -2.51 13.19 18.92
C ASP A 83 -2.86 11.70 18.91
N MET A 84 -3.98 11.37 19.52
CA MET A 84 -4.46 10.00 19.57
C MET A 84 -4.64 9.39 18.17
N ASP A 85 -5.00 10.18 17.16
CA ASP A 85 -5.18 9.66 15.80
C ASP A 85 -3.83 9.37 15.12
N LEU A 86 -2.74 10.05 15.53
CA LEU A 86 -1.39 9.78 15.01
C LEU A 86 -0.79 8.48 15.55
N HIS A 87 -1.18 8.09 16.76
CA HIS A 87 -0.73 6.85 17.40
C HIS A 87 -1.70 5.69 17.23
N THR A 88 -2.86 5.96 16.63
CA THR A 88 -3.79 4.95 16.11
C THR A 88 -3.29 4.47 14.74
N ASP A 89 -3.59 3.24 14.34
CA ASP A 89 -3.20 2.62 13.05
C ASP A 89 -1.68 2.36 12.84
N LYS A 90 -0.86 2.42 13.89
CA LYS A 90 0.51 1.84 13.87
C LYS A 90 0.45 0.32 13.96
N GLN A 91 1.49 -0.37 13.47
CA GLN A 91 1.61 -1.83 13.59
C GLN A 91 1.50 -2.25 15.06
N MET A 92 0.30 -2.72 15.43
CA MET A 92 0.03 -3.22 16.77
C MET A 92 0.49 -4.66 16.87
N TYR A 93 1.47 -4.90 17.74
CA TYR A 93 1.70 -6.24 18.26
C TYR A 93 0.45 -6.64 19.05
N SER A 94 -0.18 -7.74 18.66
CA SER A 94 -1.35 -8.25 19.37
C SER A 94 -1.03 -8.42 20.85
N CYS A 95 -1.84 -7.81 21.73
CA CYS A 95 -1.77 -8.05 23.17
C CYS A 95 -1.94 -9.54 23.53
N GLY A 96 -2.40 -10.38 22.60
CA GLY A 96 -2.51 -11.83 22.77
C GLY A 96 -1.18 -12.58 22.97
N SER A 97 -0.04 -12.01 22.57
CA SER A 97 1.28 -12.60 22.83
C SER A 97 1.97 -12.07 24.09
N LEU A 98 1.45 -10.99 24.71
CA LEU A 98 2.08 -10.31 25.86
C LEU A 98 1.20 -10.23 27.12
N ALA A 99 -0.09 -10.59 27.06
CA ALA A 99 -0.94 -10.61 28.24
C ALA A 99 -0.75 -11.92 29.04
N PRO A 100 -0.34 -11.87 30.33
CA PRO A 100 -0.57 -13.00 31.23
C PRO A 100 -2.07 -13.28 31.22
N LYS A 101 -2.46 -14.56 31.14
CA LYS A 101 -3.86 -15.01 31.12
C LYS A 101 -4.65 -14.48 32.33
N MET A 102 -5.16 -13.26 32.25
CA MET A 102 -6.02 -12.64 33.24
C MET A 102 -7.41 -12.49 32.64
N GLY A 103 -8.33 -13.34 33.09
CA GLY A 103 -9.78 -13.11 33.07
C GLY A 103 -10.51 -13.17 31.72
N ARG A 104 -11.74 -13.70 31.76
CA ARG A 104 -12.71 -13.60 30.65
C ARG A 104 -12.99 -12.12 30.38
N GLY A 105 -12.51 -11.60 29.26
CA GLY A 105 -12.79 -10.24 28.78
C GLY A 105 -11.59 -9.46 28.25
N GLY A 106 -10.37 -9.97 28.34
CA GLY A 106 -9.18 -9.32 27.78
C GLY A 106 -9.01 -9.56 26.27
N GLY A 107 -9.70 -8.78 25.44
CA GLY A 107 -9.47 -8.69 24.00
C GLY A 107 -9.33 -7.22 23.60
N CYS A 108 -8.27 -6.88 22.87
CA CYS A 108 -7.85 -5.49 22.63
C CYS A 108 -8.61 -4.76 21.50
N MET A 109 -9.84 -5.17 21.18
CA MET A 109 -10.73 -4.40 20.31
C MET A 109 -12.15 -4.48 20.83
N ASP A 110 -12.79 -3.32 20.96
CA ASP A 110 -14.25 -3.28 20.94
C ASP A 110 -14.70 -3.66 19.53
N HIS A 111 -15.10 -4.92 19.34
CA HIS A 111 -15.58 -5.46 18.06
C HIS A 111 -16.76 -4.68 17.43
N LYS A 112 -17.35 -3.71 18.16
CA LYS A 112 -18.45 -2.88 17.68
C LYS A 112 -17.98 -1.57 17.03
N PHE A 113 -16.73 -1.17 17.25
CA PHE A 113 -16.19 0.07 16.69
C PHE A 113 -15.28 -0.23 15.50
N LYS A 114 -15.73 0.15 14.30
CA LYS A 114 -14.92 0.13 13.07
C LYS A 114 -14.78 1.56 12.58
N LYS A 115 -13.54 2.09 12.58
CA LYS A 115 -13.21 3.39 11.96
C LYS A 115 -13.58 3.33 10.47
N PRO A 116 -14.14 4.40 9.88
CA PRO A 116 -14.34 4.45 8.44
C PRO A 116 -12.99 4.36 7.73
N SER A 117 -12.93 3.52 6.70
CA SER A 117 -11.73 3.34 5.89
C SER A 117 -11.31 4.64 5.21
N GLU A 118 -10.01 4.89 5.20
CA GLU A 118 -9.43 6.03 4.51
C GLU A 118 -9.07 5.68 3.05
N PRO A 119 -9.17 6.64 2.11
CA PRO A 119 -8.78 6.42 0.72
C PRO A 119 -7.41 5.77 0.52
N TRP A 120 -6.40 6.20 1.30
CA TRP A 120 -5.04 5.64 1.20
C TRP A 120 -4.97 4.15 1.59
N GLU A 121 -5.83 3.68 2.49
CA GLU A 121 -5.87 2.27 2.94
C GLU A 121 -6.37 1.36 1.83
N LEU A 122 -7.38 1.79 1.08
CA LEU A 122 -7.84 1.07 -0.11
C LEU A 122 -6.73 1.02 -1.18
N THR A 123 -6.04 2.13 -1.43
CA THR A 123 -4.92 2.18 -2.37
C THR A 123 -3.80 1.21 -1.97
N ASP A 124 -3.44 1.16 -0.70
CA ASP A 124 -2.44 0.22 -0.16
C ASP A 124 -2.86 -1.24 -0.39
N GLY A 125 -4.11 -1.58 -0.09
CA GLY A 125 -4.68 -2.90 -0.39
C GLY A 125 -4.66 -3.22 -1.90
N CYS A 126 -4.96 -2.24 -2.76
CA CYS A 126 -4.88 -2.41 -4.21
C CYS A 126 -3.45 -2.69 -4.70
N ILE A 127 -2.42 -2.07 -4.12
CA ILE A 127 -1.02 -2.36 -4.48
C ILE A 127 -0.67 -3.82 -4.14
N HIS A 128 -1.07 -4.30 -2.96
CA HIS A 128 -0.93 -5.71 -2.60
C HIS A 128 -1.67 -6.64 -3.56
N LEU A 129 -2.90 -6.31 -3.93
CA LEU A 129 -3.69 -7.08 -4.88
C LEU A 129 -3.04 -7.14 -6.27
N ILE A 130 -2.51 -6.03 -6.77
CA ILE A 130 -1.78 -6.00 -8.04
C ILE A 130 -0.54 -6.91 -7.99
N ALA A 131 0.17 -6.91 -6.85
CA ALA A 131 1.30 -7.82 -6.64
C ALA A 131 0.86 -9.29 -6.68
N GLU A 132 -0.25 -9.65 -6.04
CA GLU A 132 -0.78 -11.01 -6.09
C GLU A 132 -1.25 -11.41 -7.50
N LEU A 133 -1.92 -10.51 -8.23
CA LEU A 133 -2.34 -10.74 -9.62
C LEU A 133 -1.14 -10.91 -10.56
N SER A 134 -0.01 -10.25 -10.26
CA SER A 134 1.22 -10.38 -11.06
C SER A 134 1.81 -11.80 -11.04
N ASN A 135 1.47 -12.61 -10.03
CA ASN A 135 1.90 -14.01 -9.96
C ASN A 135 1.24 -14.89 -11.02
N ASN A 136 0.19 -14.41 -11.70
CA ASN A 136 -0.46 -15.11 -12.81
C ASN A 136 0.04 -14.56 -14.17
N PRO A 137 0.84 -15.31 -14.93
CA PRO A 137 1.39 -14.85 -16.20
C PRO A 137 0.34 -14.39 -17.22
N SER A 138 -0.85 -15.00 -17.21
CA SER A 138 -1.97 -14.64 -18.11
C SER A 138 -2.48 -13.21 -17.87
N LEU A 139 -2.26 -12.66 -16.67
CA LEU A 139 -2.69 -11.31 -16.28
C LEU A 139 -1.60 -10.25 -16.46
N SER A 140 -0.39 -10.64 -16.91
CA SER A 140 0.75 -9.72 -17.07
C SER A 140 0.45 -8.46 -17.89
N PRO A 141 -0.28 -8.52 -19.03
CA PRO A 141 -0.61 -7.33 -19.80
C PRO A 141 -1.55 -6.39 -19.04
N LEU A 142 -2.52 -6.95 -18.32
CA LEU A 142 -3.49 -6.19 -17.54
C LEU A 142 -2.81 -5.50 -16.36
N VAL A 143 -1.98 -6.22 -15.60
CA VAL A 143 -1.18 -5.66 -14.51
C VAL A 143 -0.27 -4.55 -15.03
N GLY A 144 0.41 -4.75 -16.17
CA GLY A 144 1.24 -3.72 -16.81
C GLY A 144 0.47 -2.42 -17.07
N GLN A 145 -0.77 -2.50 -17.56
CA GLN A 145 -1.63 -1.32 -17.82
C GLN A 145 -2.02 -0.56 -16.54
N THR A 146 -1.99 -1.20 -15.37
CA THR A 146 -2.29 -0.54 -14.09
C THR A 146 -1.11 0.22 -13.50
N LEU A 147 0.13 -0.09 -13.91
CA LEU A 147 1.35 0.51 -13.34
C LEU A 147 1.40 2.04 -13.39
N PRO A 148 0.97 2.72 -14.49
CA PRO A 148 0.92 4.18 -14.50
C PRO A 148 -0.03 4.75 -13.44
N ALA A 149 -1.16 4.08 -13.17
CA ALA A 149 -2.09 4.51 -12.14
C ALA A 149 -1.50 4.30 -10.74
N VAL A 150 -0.74 3.22 -10.51
CA VAL A 150 0.02 3.02 -9.27
C VAL A 150 1.05 4.13 -9.09
N ALA A 151 1.83 4.44 -10.13
CA ALA A 151 2.83 5.51 -10.09
C ALA A 151 2.20 6.89 -9.79
N LYS A 152 1.03 7.17 -10.37
CA LYS A 152 0.26 8.39 -10.04
C LYS A 152 -0.21 8.39 -8.59
N ALA A 153 -0.75 7.28 -8.09
CA ALA A 153 -1.30 7.19 -6.74
C ALA A 153 -0.24 7.44 -5.65
N VAL A 154 0.97 6.92 -5.84
CA VAL A 154 2.08 7.06 -4.87
C VAL A 154 2.79 8.42 -4.94
N SER A 155 2.52 9.24 -5.95
CA SER A 155 3.13 10.57 -6.07
C SER A 155 2.45 11.62 -5.19
N PHE A 156 1.25 11.34 -4.67
CA PHE A 156 0.53 12.24 -3.78
C PHE A 156 1.15 12.26 -2.37
N GLN A 157 1.63 13.43 -1.94
CA GLN A 157 2.36 13.62 -0.67
C GLN A 157 1.62 14.54 0.33
N HIS A 158 0.38 14.91 0.05
CA HIS A 158 -0.38 15.90 0.83
C HIS A 158 -0.92 15.35 2.18
N TYR A 159 -0.86 14.04 2.39
CA TYR A 159 -1.35 13.34 3.58
C TYR A 159 -0.20 12.58 4.27
N PRO A 160 -0.19 12.43 5.60
CA PRO A 160 0.99 11.96 6.33
C PRO A 160 1.29 10.47 6.10
N GLN A 161 0.29 9.65 5.79
CA GLN A 161 0.43 8.22 5.53
C GLN A 161 1.05 7.91 4.15
N HIS A 162 1.35 8.92 3.32
CA HIS A 162 2.00 8.70 2.01
C HIS A 162 3.32 7.94 2.13
N VAL A 163 4.04 8.10 3.25
CA VAL A 163 5.29 7.37 3.53
C VAL A 163 5.04 5.86 3.70
N VAL A 164 3.88 5.46 4.24
CA VAL A 164 3.48 4.06 4.38
C VAL A 164 3.16 3.48 3.00
N LEU A 165 2.45 4.23 2.17
CA LEU A 165 2.14 3.82 0.80
C LEU A 165 3.42 3.64 -0.05
N LEU A 166 4.39 4.54 0.10
CA LEU A 166 5.72 4.42 -0.51
C LEU A 166 6.48 3.19 0.00
N GLU A 167 6.36 2.86 1.29
CA GLU A 167 6.94 1.63 1.84
C GLU A 167 6.35 0.38 1.19
N THR A 168 5.02 0.32 1.09
CA THR A 168 4.32 -0.78 0.42
C THR A 168 4.73 -0.88 -1.04
N LEU A 169 4.78 0.23 -1.77
CA LEU A 169 5.28 0.27 -3.15
C LEU A 169 6.68 -0.33 -3.23
N CYS A 170 7.62 0.15 -2.43
CA CYS A 170 9.01 -0.30 -2.45
C CYS A 170 9.13 -1.81 -2.16
N LYS A 171 8.30 -2.37 -1.27
CA LYS A 171 8.24 -3.81 -0.99
C LYS A 171 7.61 -4.63 -2.11
N GLN A 172 6.55 -4.13 -2.75
CA GLN A 172 5.77 -4.90 -3.73
C GLN A 172 6.24 -4.72 -5.17
N LEU A 173 6.88 -3.60 -5.51
CA LEU A 173 7.35 -3.32 -6.86
C LEU A 173 8.31 -4.40 -7.41
N PRO A 174 9.28 -4.93 -6.63
CA PRO A 174 10.11 -6.05 -7.08
C PRO A 174 9.32 -7.33 -7.37
N ASN A 175 8.28 -7.62 -6.55
CA ASN A 175 7.41 -8.78 -6.75
C ASN A 175 6.60 -8.62 -8.03
N ILE A 176 6.01 -7.44 -8.25
CA ILE A 176 5.27 -7.12 -9.48
C ILE A 176 6.16 -7.25 -10.71
N ALA A 177 7.37 -6.68 -10.65
CA ALA A 177 8.34 -6.74 -11.75
C ALA A 177 8.75 -8.19 -12.07
N LYS A 178 8.92 -9.03 -11.05
CA LYS A 178 9.22 -10.46 -11.20
C LYS A 178 8.03 -11.23 -11.81
N GLY A 179 6.81 -10.93 -11.36
CA GLY A 179 5.59 -11.61 -11.80
C GLY A 179 5.24 -11.37 -13.27
N ILE A 180 5.16 -10.10 -13.71
CA ILE A 180 4.77 -9.77 -15.10
C ILE A 180 5.91 -9.87 -16.13
N GLY A 181 7.14 -9.97 -15.62
CA GLY A 181 8.37 -10.05 -16.41
C GLY A 181 8.81 -8.73 -17.03
N LYS A 182 10.07 -8.73 -17.51
CA LYS A 182 10.77 -7.53 -18.01
C LYS A 182 10.05 -6.84 -19.16
N ARG A 183 9.40 -7.60 -20.06
CA ARG A 183 8.73 -7.06 -21.25
C ARG A 183 7.61 -6.09 -20.89
N HIS A 184 6.81 -6.41 -19.88
CA HIS A 184 5.67 -5.59 -19.46
C HIS A 184 6.06 -4.54 -18.43
N PHE A 185 7.08 -4.81 -17.60
CA PHE A 185 7.48 -3.88 -16.55
C PHE A 185 8.38 -2.73 -17.02
N LYS A 186 9.37 -3.02 -17.90
CA LYS A 186 10.41 -2.06 -18.30
C LYS A 186 9.87 -0.71 -18.83
N PRO A 187 8.80 -0.66 -19.66
CA PRO A 187 8.25 0.61 -20.15
C PRO A 187 7.74 1.54 -19.05
N HIS A 188 7.43 1.02 -17.86
CA HIS A 188 6.83 1.77 -16.75
C HIS A 188 7.81 2.05 -15.60
N LEU A 189 9.01 1.46 -15.63
CA LEU A 189 9.99 1.56 -14.54
C LEU A 189 10.34 3.01 -14.19
N GLU A 190 10.51 3.86 -15.19
CA GLU A 190 10.93 5.26 -15.01
C GLU A 190 9.87 6.08 -14.26
N LEU A 191 8.59 5.69 -14.33
CA LEU A 191 7.49 6.37 -13.65
C LEU A 191 7.63 6.30 -12.11
N PHE A 192 8.39 5.35 -11.59
CA PHE A 192 8.57 5.14 -10.16
C PHE A 192 9.82 5.82 -9.59
N PHE A 193 10.71 6.36 -10.44
CA PHE A 193 12.00 6.89 -9.99
C PHE A 193 11.86 8.02 -8.98
N ASP A 194 11.01 9.01 -9.24
CA ASP A 194 10.81 10.14 -8.31
C ASP A 194 10.31 9.66 -6.94
N SER A 195 9.38 8.71 -6.93
CA SER A 195 8.81 8.15 -5.70
C SER A 195 9.84 7.31 -4.93
N ILE A 196 10.65 6.51 -5.63
CA ILE A 196 11.73 5.72 -5.03
C ILE A 196 12.81 6.64 -4.47
N PHE A 197 13.29 7.63 -5.23
CA PHE A 197 14.29 8.58 -4.77
C PHE A 197 13.80 9.38 -3.56
N TYR A 198 12.55 9.86 -3.61
CA TYR A 198 11.93 10.52 -2.48
C TYR A 198 11.91 9.63 -1.22
N SER A 199 11.50 8.36 -1.36
CA SER A 199 11.48 7.40 -0.24
C SER A 199 12.86 7.14 0.35
N MET A 200 13.92 7.18 -0.45
CA MET A 200 15.30 7.00 0.03
C MET A 200 15.83 8.21 0.78
N ILE A 201 15.39 9.42 0.43
CA ILE A 201 15.84 10.66 1.08
C ILE A 201 15.08 10.90 2.39
N HIS A 202 13.80 10.56 2.44
CA HIS A 202 12.90 10.93 3.54
C HIS A 202 12.39 9.74 4.38
N GLY A 203 12.62 8.50 3.97
CA GLY A 203 12.06 7.30 4.59
C GLY A 203 13.00 6.54 5.53
N SER A 204 12.41 5.97 6.58
CA SER A 204 12.97 5.04 7.58
C SER A 204 13.11 3.59 7.10
N ILE A 205 13.20 3.37 5.79
CA ILE A 205 13.20 2.04 5.16
C ILE A 205 14.62 1.69 4.77
N ASP A 206 15.02 0.43 5.03
CA ASP A 206 16.23 -0.15 4.46
C ASP A 206 16.01 -0.45 2.95
N CYS A 207 15.91 0.62 2.16
CA CYS A 207 15.71 0.60 0.71
C CYS A 207 16.91 -0.02 -0.04
N GLN A 208 17.98 -0.41 0.65
CA GLN A 208 19.08 -1.19 0.07
C GLN A 208 18.59 -2.50 -0.53
N SER A 209 17.58 -3.15 0.08
CA SER A 209 17.00 -4.39 -0.45
C SER A 209 16.27 -4.18 -1.79
N VAL A 210 15.47 -3.13 -1.87
CA VAL A 210 14.70 -2.73 -3.08
C VAL A 210 15.64 -2.28 -4.19
N TYR A 211 16.62 -1.44 -3.87
CA TYR A 211 17.65 -1.01 -4.80
C TYR A 211 18.49 -2.20 -5.31
N SER A 212 18.84 -3.14 -4.44
CA SER A 212 19.57 -4.36 -4.83
C SER A 212 18.75 -5.23 -5.78
N SER A 213 17.46 -5.44 -5.52
CA SER A 213 16.57 -6.19 -6.43
C SER A 213 16.37 -5.49 -7.78
N ILE A 214 16.23 -4.16 -7.80
CA ILE A 214 16.13 -3.37 -9.04
C ILE A 214 17.46 -3.39 -9.81
N ILE A 215 18.60 -3.27 -9.12
CA ILE A 215 19.93 -3.40 -9.72
C ILE A 215 20.18 -4.81 -10.26
N GLU A 216 19.78 -5.87 -9.57
CA GLU A 216 19.91 -7.24 -10.07
C GLU A 216 19.14 -7.43 -11.37
N GLN A 217 17.93 -6.86 -11.47
CA GLN A 217 17.18 -6.83 -12.73
C GLN A 217 17.90 -6.05 -13.83
N ARG A 218 18.60 -4.95 -13.48
CA ARG A 218 19.44 -4.15 -14.41
C ARG A 218 20.75 -4.86 -14.81
N LYS A 219 21.40 -5.60 -13.91
CA LYS A 219 22.61 -6.40 -14.18
C LYS A 219 22.31 -7.58 -15.10
N SER A 220 21.17 -8.24 -14.90
CA SER A 220 20.66 -9.27 -15.81
C SER A 220 20.38 -8.72 -17.22
N SER A 221 20.11 -7.42 -17.38
CA SER A 221 20.02 -6.76 -18.69
C SER A 221 21.36 -6.41 -19.34
N ARG A 222 22.48 -6.33 -18.59
CA ARG A 222 23.82 -6.14 -19.17
C ARG A 222 24.47 -7.45 -19.63
N LEU A 223 24.18 -8.57 -18.97
CA LEU A 223 24.69 -9.89 -19.39
C LEU A 223 24.09 -10.36 -20.73
N LEU A 224 22.82 -10.05 -21.01
CA LEU A 224 22.18 -10.38 -22.29
C LEU A 224 22.61 -9.49 -23.48
N LEU A 225 23.34 -8.39 -23.22
CA LEU A 225 23.92 -7.54 -24.27
C LEU A 225 25.39 -7.89 -24.58
N LEU A 226 25.97 -8.86 -23.87
CA LEU A 226 27.34 -9.36 -24.11
C LEU A 226 27.35 -10.78 -24.70
N GLU A 227 26.18 -11.38 -24.95
CA GLU A 227 26.01 -12.69 -25.60
C GLU A 227 25.23 -12.60 -26.94
N LEU A 228 25.19 -11.41 -27.55
CA LEU A 228 24.82 -11.17 -28.95
C LEU A 228 25.95 -10.41 -29.64
#